data_AF-A0A2H1WWD4-F1
#
_entry.id   AF-A0A2H1WWD4-F1
#
_cell.length_a   1.000
_cell.length_b   1.000
_cell.length_c   1.000
_cell.angle_alpha   90.00
_cell.angle_beta   90.00
_cell.angle_gamma   90.00
#
_symmetry.space_group_name_H-M   'P 1'
#
loop_
_entity.id
_entity.type
_entity.pdbx_description
1 polymer ?
#
loop_
_entity_poly.entity_id
_entity_poly.type
_entity_poly.pdbx_seq_one_letter_code
_entity_poly.pdbx_strand_id
1 'polypeptide(L)'
;MSVPIIHSRVIKKNERDRIIGTMVMCMRMVSPSESRDVSTSHAAAATVRQLVALVFERALAEAEGALKVNPADVRPQTNNKAPKDLKPCAVDAYLILQDIIQLINGDSAHWLVGISDVPKTFGLELLDTVLTDFSPIFFKIAEFRFLLKEHVCALIIRLFSPNVKYRAAFTALHIPGGAGGASGAGGAGGAGGPAAERPHFPVTMRLLRLVSVIVHKYHAVLVTECEIFLSLTIKFLDPDKPMWQRALALEVLHKMTIQPNLLKAFCECYDMKPHATNIFQDIVNALGAYVQSLFVASNVNTPAAGNRADGSPDGKQLPPPMDTRNTRGVTRSAGIPQQSGFYWKGVWLPLCVTFEPGTAKSVYIEMLDRSEAPVIQDGYGISVAYACLMEIIRSIAISVEGNEYF
;
A
#
# COMPACT_ATOMS: atom_id res chain seq x y z
N MET A 1 -19.08 -10.89 -13.74
CA MET A 1 -19.72 -12.12 -14.28
C MET A 1 -18.81 -13.28 -13.93
N SER A 2 -19.01 -13.88 -12.75
CA SER A 2 -18.17 -14.96 -12.25
C SER A 2 -18.77 -16.29 -12.71
N VAL A 3 -18.08 -17.01 -13.56
CA VAL A 3 -18.46 -18.38 -13.93
C VAL A 3 -18.07 -19.28 -12.74
N PRO A 4 -19.00 -20.03 -12.12
CA PRO A 4 -18.64 -20.93 -11.04
C PRO A 4 -17.84 -22.11 -11.60
N ILE A 5 -16.53 -22.16 -11.33
CA ILE A 5 -15.62 -23.26 -11.72
C ILE A 5 -15.78 -24.46 -10.76
N ILE A 6 -17.02 -24.78 -10.37
CA ILE A 6 -17.32 -25.95 -9.55
C ILE A 6 -18.14 -26.92 -10.40
N HIS A 7 -17.50 -27.51 -11.41
CA HIS A 7 -18.14 -28.50 -12.29
C HIS A 7 -18.33 -29.88 -11.62
N SER A 8 -17.77 -30.11 -10.43
CA SER A 8 -17.95 -31.35 -9.68
C SER A 8 -18.33 -31.08 -8.23
N ARG A 9 -19.44 -31.68 -7.77
CA ARG A 9 -19.87 -31.66 -6.36
C ARG A 9 -19.09 -32.63 -5.46
N VAL A 10 -18.13 -33.37 -6.02
CA VAL A 10 -17.31 -34.38 -5.33
C VAL A 10 -15.85 -34.24 -5.78
N ILE A 11 -14.94 -34.00 -4.84
CA ILE A 11 -13.50 -33.95 -5.10
C ILE A 11 -12.95 -35.37 -5.08
N LYS A 12 -12.27 -35.79 -6.16
CA LYS A 12 -11.53 -37.07 -6.17
C LYS A 12 -10.13 -36.85 -5.63
N LYS A 13 -9.60 -37.80 -4.85
CA LYS A 13 -8.21 -37.78 -4.31
C LYS A 13 -7.14 -37.36 -5.34
N ASN A 14 -7.23 -37.86 -6.58
CA ASN A 14 -6.28 -37.56 -7.66
C ASN A 14 -6.28 -36.08 -8.11
N GLU A 15 -7.34 -35.33 -7.83
CA GLU A 15 -7.48 -33.94 -8.24
C GLU A 15 -6.68 -33.00 -7.33
N ARG A 16 -6.63 -33.30 -6.02
CA ARG A 16 -5.86 -32.54 -5.03
C ARG A 16 -4.36 -32.59 -5.33
N ASP A 17 -3.81 -33.79 -5.53
CA ASP A 17 -2.37 -33.96 -5.80
C ASP A 17 -1.96 -33.28 -7.12
N ARG A 18 -2.86 -33.27 -8.12
CA ARG A 18 -2.66 -32.54 -9.36
C ARG A 18 -2.63 -31.04 -9.15
N ILE A 19 -3.57 -30.48 -8.39
CA ILE A 19 -3.60 -29.04 -8.07
C ILE A 19 -2.29 -28.61 -7.38
N ILE A 20 -1.86 -29.35 -6.35
CA ILE A 20 -0.63 -29.06 -5.61
C ILE A 20 0.59 -29.16 -6.53
N GLY A 21 0.71 -30.26 -7.28
CA GLY A 21 1.83 -30.48 -8.19
C GLY A 21 1.91 -29.38 -9.27
N THR A 22 0.79 -29.00 -9.86
CA THR A 22 0.72 -27.90 -10.84
C THR A 22 1.08 -26.56 -10.19
N MET A 23 0.57 -26.27 -8.99
CA MET A 23 0.87 -25.03 -8.28
C MET A 23 2.36 -24.91 -7.94
N VAL A 24 2.99 -25.98 -7.45
CA VAL A 24 4.44 -26.01 -7.18
C VAL A 24 5.24 -25.77 -8.46
N MET A 25 4.88 -26.43 -9.55
CA MET A 25 5.54 -26.23 -10.85
C MET A 25 5.42 -24.78 -11.33
N CYS A 26 4.21 -24.20 -11.27
CA CYS A 26 3.99 -22.82 -11.68
C CYS A 26 4.69 -21.82 -10.75
N MET A 27 4.69 -22.02 -9.42
CA MET A 27 5.41 -21.14 -8.50
C MET A 27 6.93 -21.13 -8.76
N ARG A 28 7.54 -22.26 -9.09
CA ARG A 28 8.96 -22.29 -9.54
C ARG A 28 9.18 -21.54 -10.85
N MET A 29 8.16 -21.52 -11.71
CA MET A 29 8.21 -20.81 -12.98
C MET A 29 8.03 -19.28 -12.84
N VAL A 30 7.48 -18.81 -11.71
CA VAL A 30 7.30 -17.37 -11.43
C VAL A 30 8.64 -16.70 -11.14
N SER A 31 9.55 -17.39 -10.45
CA SER A 31 10.84 -16.82 -10.07
C SER A 31 11.68 -16.51 -11.31
N PRO A 32 12.31 -15.32 -11.39
CA PRO A 32 13.10 -14.91 -12.55
C PRO A 32 14.22 -15.92 -12.84
N SER A 33 14.43 -16.22 -14.12
CA SER A 33 15.49 -17.11 -14.61
C SER A 33 16.03 -16.53 -15.91
N GLU A 34 17.35 -16.45 -16.06
CA GLU A 34 18.00 -15.84 -17.24
C GLU A 34 17.56 -16.47 -18.57
N SER A 35 17.20 -17.76 -18.54
CA SER A 35 16.75 -18.54 -19.70
C SER A 35 15.24 -18.48 -19.98
N ARG A 36 14.45 -17.81 -19.13
CA ARG A 36 12.98 -17.89 -19.19
C ARG A 36 12.37 -16.56 -19.63
N ASP A 37 11.46 -16.66 -20.60
CA ASP A 37 10.71 -15.50 -21.10
C ASP A 37 9.75 -14.95 -20.03
N VAL A 38 9.61 -13.62 -20.00
CA VAL A 38 8.75 -12.88 -19.07
C VAL A 38 7.29 -13.28 -19.24
N SER A 39 6.85 -13.58 -20.46
CA SER A 39 5.50 -14.08 -20.75
C SER A 39 5.19 -15.40 -20.02
N THR A 40 6.18 -16.29 -19.92
CA THR A 40 6.05 -17.59 -19.25
C THR A 40 5.91 -17.39 -17.74
N SER A 41 6.68 -16.47 -17.15
CA SER A 41 6.56 -16.12 -15.74
C SER A 41 5.19 -15.51 -15.42
N HIS A 42 4.66 -14.64 -16.28
CA HIS A 42 3.31 -14.08 -16.11
C HIS A 42 2.21 -15.13 -16.25
N ALA A 43 2.31 -16.04 -17.22
CA ALA A 43 1.35 -17.14 -17.40
C ALA A 43 1.38 -18.09 -16.19
N ALA A 44 2.57 -18.39 -15.66
CA ALA A 44 2.72 -19.17 -14.44
C ALA A 44 2.10 -18.47 -13.22
N ALA A 45 2.36 -17.17 -13.05
CA ALA A 45 1.76 -16.36 -11.98
C ALA A 45 0.23 -16.34 -12.05
N ALA A 46 -0.35 -16.18 -13.25
CA ALA A 46 -1.80 -16.24 -13.47
C ALA A 46 -2.37 -17.61 -13.11
N THR A 47 -1.72 -18.69 -13.52
CA THR A 47 -2.12 -20.06 -13.17
C THR A 47 -2.11 -20.27 -11.66
N VAL A 48 -1.08 -19.82 -10.95
CA VAL A 48 -1.03 -19.91 -9.48
C VAL A 48 -2.19 -19.14 -8.83
N ARG A 49 -2.48 -17.91 -9.27
CA ARG A 49 -3.62 -17.13 -8.75
C ARG A 49 -4.94 -17.88 -8.93
N GLN A 50 -5.16 -18.50 -10.10
CA GLN A 50 -6.36 -19.30 -10.37
C GLN A 50 -6.44 -20.54 -9.50
N LEU A 51 -5.32 -21.24 -9.26
CA LEU A 51 -5.30 -22.43 -8.40
C LEU A 51 -5.54 -22.07 -6.93
N VAL A 52 -4.96 -20.97 -6.44
CA VAL A 52 -5.25 -20.45 -5.10
C VAL A 52 -6.72 -20.09 -4.98
N ALA A 53 -7.27 -19.35 -5.95
CA ALA A 53 -8.68 -19.00 -5.99
C ALA A 53 -9.58 -20.24 -5.94
N LEU A 54 -9.31 -21.24 -6.77
CA LEU A 54 -10.06 -22.50 -6.81
C LEU A 54 -10.07 -23.22 -5.46
N VAL A 55 -8.94 -23.26 -4.75
CA VAL A 55 -8.88 -23.93 -3.44
C VAL A 55 -9.68 -23.16 -2.38
N PHE A 56 -9.62 -21.83 -2.38
CA PHE A 56 -10.41 -21.00 -1.47
C PHE A 56 -11.90 -21.01 -1.78
N GLU A 57 -12.30 -21.03 -3.06
CA GLU A 57 -13.70 -21.20 -3.47
C GLU A 57 -14.27 -22.54 -2.97
N ARG A 58 -13.48 -23.62 -3.07
CA ARG A 58 -13.86 -24.94 -2.54
C ARG A 58 -14.02 -24.93 -1.03
N ALA A 59 -13.08 -24.31 -0.31
CA ALA A 59 -13.15 -24.18 1.13
C ALA A 59 -14.40 -23.40 1.58
N LEU A 60 -14.75 -22.32 0.86
CA LEU A 60 -15.96 -21.54 1.14
C LEU A 60 -17.23 -22.32 0.82
N ALA A 61 -17.29 -23.00 -0.32
CA ALA A 61 -18.43 -23.84 -0.70
C ALA A 61 -18.66 -25.00 0.28
N GLU A 62 -17.57 -25.59 0.82
CA GLU A 62 -17.65 -26.62 1.84
C GLU A 62 -18.10 -26.06 3.21
N ALA A 63 -17.65 -24.86 3.56
CA ALA A 63 -18.11 -24.15 4.75
C ALA A 63 -19.63 -23.87 4.71
N GLU A 64 -20.16 -23.53 3.53
CA GLU A 64 -21.58 -23.26 3.27
C GLU A 64 -22.43 -24.53 3.08
N GLY A 65 -21.80 -25.72 3.02
CA GLY A 65 -22.49 -26.98 2.77
C GLY A 65 -22.92 -27.20 1.31
N ALA A 66 -22.52 -26.30 0.41
CA ALA A 66 -22.74 -26.42 -1.04
C ALA A 66 -21.84 -27.49 -1.69
N LEU A 67 -20.71 -27.81 -1.05
CA LEU A 67 -19.79 -28.87 -1.44
C LEU A 67 -19.73 -29.95 -0.36
N LYS A 68 -19.78 -31.22 -0.78
CA LYS A 68 -19.61 -32.39 0.11
C LYS A 68 -18.39 -33.18 -0.33
N VAL A 69 -17.46 -33.39 0.59
CA VAL A 69 -16.28 -34.23 0.35
C VAL A 69 -16.57 -35.64 0.85
N ASN A 70 -16.32 -36.63 0.01
CA ASN A 70 -16.44 -38.02 0.41
C ASN A 70 -15.35 -38.38 1.41
N PRO A 71 -15.66 -39.03 2.54
CA PRO A 71 -14.66 -39.43 3.54
C PRO A 71 -13.53 -40.30 2.97
N ALA A 72 -13.79 -41.07 1.92
CA ALA A 72 -12.79 -41.90 1.23
C ALA A 72 -11.73 -41.09 0.44
N ASP A 73 -12.06 -39.86 0.06
CA ASP A 73 -11.16 -38.94 -0.67
C ASP A 73 -10.30 -38.09 0.29
N VAL A 74 -10.57 -38.17 1.60
CA VAL A 74 -9.81 -37.45 2.64
C VAL A 74 -8.52 -38.19 2.94
N ARG A 75 -7.38 -37.57 2.62
CA ARG A 75 -6.07 -38.08 3.03
C ARG A 75 -5.99 -38.08 4.58
N PRO A 76 -5.46 -39.15 5.22
CA PRO A 76 -5.07 -39.08 6.62
C PRO A 76 -4.08 -37.92 6.79
N GLN A 77 -4.40 -36.96 7.65
CA GLN A 77 -3.63 -35.75 7.86
C GLN A 77 -2.31 -36.12 8.57
N THR A 78 -1.27 -36.41 7.79
CA THR A 78 0.08 -36.68 8.33
C THR A 78 0.77 -35.42 8.84
N ASN A 79 0.17 -34.25 8.61
CA ASN A 79 0.70 -32.95 8.98
C ASN A 79 0.04 -32.47 10.27
N ASN A 80 0.74 -32.60 11.40
CA ASN A 80 0.27 -32.17 12.72
C ASN A 80 0.06 -30.65 12.86
N LYS A 81 0.42 -29.85 11.85
CA LYS A 81 0.31 -28.38 11.89
C LYS A 81 -1.06 -27.84 11.47
N ALA A 82 -1.86 -28.61 10.74
CA ALA A 82 -3.21 -28.17 10.38
C ALA A 82 -4.18 -28.46 11.54
N PRO A 83 -5.07 -27.51 11.91
CA PRO A 83 -6.08 -27.72 12.94
C PRO A 83 -6.92 -28.96 12.65
N LYS A 84 -7.25 -29.72 13.70
CA LYS A 84 -7.90 -31.04 13.60
C LYS A 84 -9.39 -30.97 13.29
N ASP A 85 -10.02 -29.83 13.57
CA ASP A 85 -11.46 -29.62 13.43
C ASP A 85 -11.87 -29.02 12.07
N LEU A 86 -10.88 -28.77 11.19
CA LEU A 86 -11.13 -28.20 9.87
C LEU A 86 -11.66 -29.25 8.88
N LYS A 87 -12.60 -28.81 8.05
CA LYS A 87 -13.10 -29.60 6.93
C LYS A 87 -12.02 -29.79 5.86
N PRO A 88 -12.05 -30.88 5.07
CA PRO A 88 -10.97 -31.23 4.14
C PRO A 88 -10.53 -30.14 3.15
N CYS A 89 -11.45 -29.36 2.57
CA CYS A 89 -11.08 -28.27 1.64
C CYS A 89 -10.53 -27.06 2.41
N ALA A 90 -11.07 -26.80 3.59
CA ALA A 90 -10.55 -25.77 4.49
C ALA A 90 -9.12 -26.07 4.95
N VAL A 91 -8.77 -27.35 5.19
CA VAL A 91 -7.39 -27.77 5.49
C VAL A 91 -6.44 -27.42 4.34
N ASP A 92 -6.82 -27.70 3.10
CA ASP A 92 -5.99 -27.39 1.93
C ASP A 92 -5.76 -25.87 1.81
N ALA A 93 -6.82 -25.07 1.90
CA ALA A 93 -6.73 -23.60 1.87
C ALA A 93 -5.89 -23.04 3.03
N TYR A 94 -6.01 -23.62 4.22
CA TYR A 94 -5.26 -23.21 5.41
C TYR A 94 -3.76 -23.45 5.23
N LEU A 95 -3.38 -24.64 4.72
CA LEU A 95 -1.99 -25.00 4.47
C LEU A 95 -1.36 -24.13 3.36
N ILE A 96 -2.11 -23.82 2.30
CA ILE A 96 -1.66 -22.88 1.25
C ILE A 96 -1.37 -21.51 1.83
N LEU A 97 -2.30 -20.97 2.63
CA LEU A 97 -2.13 -19.64 3.22
C LEU A 97 -0.93 -19.60 4.18
N GLN A 98 -0.77 -20.65 4.99
CA GLN A 98 0.37 -20.79 5.89
C GLN A 98 1.70 -20.82 5.13
N ASP A 99 1.78 -21.58 4.03
CA ASP A 99 2.98 -21.63 3.19
C ASP A 99 3.24 -20.30 2.45
N ILE A 100 2.19 -19.61 1.97
CA ILE A 100 2.34 -18.27 1.38
C ILE A 100 2.96 -17.30 2.40
N ILE A 101 2.48 -17.32 3.65
CA ILE A 101 3.03 -16.48 4.74
C ILE A 101 4.50 -16.80 5.01
N GLN A 102 4.87 -18.08 5.05
CA GLN A 102 6.25 -18.55 5.24
C GLN A 102 7.16 -18.10 4.09
N LEU A 103 6.72 -18.31 2.85
CA LEU A 103 7.48 -17.93 1.65
C LEU A 103 7.72 -16.42 1.60
N ILE A 104 6.75 -15.58 1.96
CA ILE A 104 6.95 -14.13 2.02
C ILE A 104 7.99 -13.76 3.10
N ASN A 105 8.00 -14.50 4.22
CA ASN A 105 8.97 -14.29 5.29
C ASN A 105 10.39 -14.74 4.91
N GLY A 106 10.54 -15.54 3.84
CA GLY A 106 11.80 -16.18 3.47
C GLY A 106 12.03 -17.53 4.17
N ASP A 107 10.99 -18.09 4.79
CA ASP A 107 11.00 -19.44 5.36
C ASP A 107 10.62 -20.49 4.30
N SER A 108 10.96 -21.75 4.57
CA SER A 108 10.62 -22.86 3.67
C SER A 108 9.15 -23.29 3.78
N ALA A 109 8.50 -23.45 2.64
CA ALA A 109 7.15 -24.01 2.58
C ALA A 109 7.14 -25.48 3.02
N HIS A 110 6.13 -25.87 3.81
CA HIS A 110 6.03 -27.23 4.34
C HIS A 110 5.13 -28.13 3.51
N TRP A 111 4.11 -27.57 2.86
CA TRP A 111 3.13 -28.31 2.07
C TRP A 111 3.44 -28.22 0.58
N LEU A 112 3.88 -27.07 0.10
CA LEU A 112 4.38 -26.82 -1.25
C LEU A 112 5.86 -27.22 -1.37
N VAL A 113 6.10 -28.53 -1.19
CA VAL A 113 7.46 -29.08 -1.10
C VAL A 113 8.26 -28.78 -2.36
N GLY A 114 9.48 -28.29 -2.15
CA GLY A 114 10.46 -28.03 -3.20
C GLY A 114 10.34 -26.64 -3.83
N ILE A 115 9.57 -25.74 -3.24
CA ILE A 115 9.69 -24.30 -3.48
C ILE A 115 10.75 -23.74 -2.52
N SER A 116 11.79 -23.11 -3.05
CA SER A 116 12.87 -22.52 -2.26
C SER A 116 12.94 -21.00 -2.36
N ASP A 117 12.45 -20.42 -3.45
CA ASP A 117 12.51 -18.98 -3.67
C ASP A 117 11.31 -18.52 -4.50
N VAL A 118 10.53 -17.58 -3.94
CA VAL A 118 9.39 -16.93 -4.59
C VAL A 118 9.55 -15.43 -4.35
N PRO A 119 9.40 -14.59 -5.39
CA PRO A 119 9.46 -13.14 -5.21
C PRO A 119 8.47 -12.68 -4.14
N LYS A 120 8.96 -11.96 -3.11
CA LYS A 120 8.12 -11.44 -2.02
C LYS A 120 6.94 -10.62 -2.55
N THR A 121 7.16 -9.87 -3.63
CA THR A 121 6.11 -9.09 -4.32
C THR A 121 4.97 -9.96 -4.81
N PHE A 122 5.26 -11.14 -5.38
CA PHE A 122 4.26 -12.07 -5.83
C PHE A 122 3.51 -12.73 -4.65
N GLY A 123 4.22 -13.13 -3.60
CA GLY A 123 3.59 -13.67 -2.39
C GLY A 123 2.62 -12.66 -1.74
N LEU A 124 3.02 -11.39 -1.64
CA LEU A 124 2.16 -10.31 -1.12
C LEU A 124 0.93 -10.06 -2.01
N GLU A 125 1.05 -10.22 -3.33
CA GLU A 125 -0.11 -10.15 -4.24
C GLU A 125 -1.07 -11.31 -4.04
N LEU A 126 -0.58 -12.53 -3.89
CA LEU A 126 -1.44 -13.68 -3.57
C LEU A 126 -2.18 -13.45 -2.25
N LEU A 127 -1.49 -12.93 -1.25
CA LEU A 127 -2.08 -12.58 0.03
C LEU A 127 -3.16 -11.49 -0.12
N ASP A 128 -2.89 -10.44 -0.91
CA ASP A 128 -3.85 -9.37 -1.22
C ASP A 128 -5.12 -9.91 -1.90
N THR A 129 -4.96 -10.77 -2.91
CA THR A 129 -6.07 -11.47 -3.56
C THR A 129 -6.86 -12.29 -2.55
N VAL A 130 -6.20 -13.07 -1.70
CA VAL A 130 -6.87 -13.94 -0.72
C VAL A 130 -7.68 -13.14 0.30
N LEU A 131 -7.09 -12.07 0.87
CA LEU A 131 -7.77 -11.22 1.84
C LEU A 131 -8.89 -10.39 1.21
N THR A 132 -8.79 -10.07 -0.08
CA THR A 132 -9.79 -9.26 -0.78
C THR A 132 -10.97 -10.12 -1.24
N ASP A 133 -10.71 -11.18 -1.99
CA ASP A 133 -11.75 -11.91 -2.72
C ASP A 133 -12.40 -13.01 -1.87
N PHE A 134 -11.65 -13.61 -0.95
CA PHE A 134 -12.14 -14.70 -0.10
C PHE A 134 -12.41 -14.26 1.33
N SER A 135 -12.65 -12.97 1.55
CA SER A 135 -12.91 -12.37 2.87
C SER A 135 -13.93 -13.14 3.75
N PRO A 136 -15.04 -13.69 3.23
CA PRO A 136 -15.99 -14.46 4.03
C PRO A 136 -15.37 -15.65 4.80
N ILE A 137 -14.30 -16.26 4.30
CA ILE A 137 -13.66 -17.43 4.94
C ILE A 137 -13.11 -17.08 6.34
N PHE A 138 -12.54 -15.88 6.49
CA PHE A 138 -11.94 -15.38 7.71
C PHE A 138 -12.97 -15.04 8.79
N PHE A 139 -14.22 -14.78 8.39
CA PHE A 139 -15.32 -14.56 9.33
C PHE A 139 -16.04 -15.85 9.70
N LYS A 140 -16.17 -16.79 8.76
CA LYS A 140 -16.86 -18.07 8.96
C LYS A 140 -16.05 -19.12 9.71
N ILE A 141 -14.73 -19.14 9.53
CA ILE A 141 -13.86 -20.19 10.09
C ILE A 141 -12.86 -19.54 11.07
N ALA A 142 -12.88 -19.97 12.33
CA ALA A 142 -12.12 -19.36 13.42
C ALA A 142 -10.60 -19.51 13.23
N GLU A 143 -10.16 -20.61 12.64
CA GLU A 143 -8.75 -20.91 12.36
C GLU A 143 -8.16 -19.94 11.33
N PHE A 144 -8.93 -19.56 10.30
CA PHE A 144 -8.51 -18.52 9.34
C PHE A 144 -8.44 -17.15 10.01
N ARG A 145 -9.38 -16.85 10.90
CA ARG A 145 -9.36 -15.62 11.70
C ARG A 145 -8.11 -15.54 12.58
N PHE A 146 -7.77 -16.64 13.23
CA PHE A 146 -6.55 -16.77 14.03
C PHE A 146 -5.30 -16.58 13.16
N LEU A 147 -5.25 -17.22 11.98
CA LEU A 147 -4.13 -17.07 11.05
C LEU A 147 -3.96 -15.63 10.55
N LEU A 148 -5.08 -14.95 10.27
CA LEU A 148 -5.08 -13.53 9.91
C LEU A 148 -4.51 -12.67 11.05
N LYS A 149 -4.99 -12.85 12.28
CA LYS A 149 -4.57 -12.05 13.43
C LYS A 149 -3.11 -12.31 13.82
N GLU A 150 -2.74 -13.57 14.04
CA GLU A 150 -1.45 -13.92 14.64
C GLU A 150 -0.31 -13.99 13.62
N HIS A 151 -0.60 -14.39 12.38
CA HIS A 151 0.45 -14.63 11.38
C HIS A 151 0.50 -13.54 10.31
N VAL A 152 -0.64 -13.19 9.69
CA VAL A 152 -0.66 -12.17 8.63
C VAL A 152 -0.34 -10.78 9.19
N CYS A 153 -0.98 -10.37 10.30
CA CYS A 153 -0.70 -9.06 10.87
C CYS A 153 0.76 -8.95 11.36
N ALA A 154 1.27 -9.99 12.04
CA ALA A 154 2.67 -10.04 12.47
C ALA A 154 3.65 -9.99 11.30
N LEU A 155 3.35 -10.66 10.17
CA LEU A 155 4.14 -10.58 8.95
C LEU A 155 4.18 -9.15 8.41
N ILE A 156 3.03 -8.47 8.29
CA ILE A 156 2.97 -7.10 7.78
C ILE A 156 3.76 -6.13 8.66
N ILE A 157 3.60 -6.21 9.98
CA ILE A 157 4.34 -5.37 10.94
C ILE A 157 5.85 -5.59 10.78
N ARG A 158 6.29 -6.85 10.68
CA ARG A 158 7.70 -7.21 10.49
C ARG A 158 8.26 -6.62 9.20
N LEU A 159 7.52 -6.72 8.09
CA LEU A 159 7.95 -6.22 6.78
C LEU A 159 7.93 -4.68 6.69
N PHE A 160 7.15 -3.99 7.53
CA PHE A 160 7.24 -2.53 7.68
C PHE A 160 8.40 -2.06 8.58
N SER A 161 9.06 -2.94 9.34
CA SER A 161 10.13 -2.55 10.26
C SER A 161 11.24 -1.69 9.61
N PRO A 162 11.75 -2.01 8.39
CA PRO A 162 12.70 -1.14 7.68
C PRO A 162 12.11 0.24 7.34
N ASN A 163 10.85 0.28 6.91
CA ASN A 163 10.13 1.51 6.55
C ASN A 163 9.97 2.47 7.72
N VAL A 164 9.74 1.93 8.93
CA VAL A 164 9.57 2.75 10.14
C VAL A 164 10.90 3.34 10.59
N LYS A 165 11.98 2.54 10.56
CA LYS A 165 13.32 2.94 11.00
C LYS A 165 14.02 3.87 10.02
N TYR A 166 13.74 3.72 8.72
CA TYR A 166 14.36 4.56 7.69
C TYR A 166 13.92 6.01 7.81
N ARG A 167 14.90 6.91 7.82
CA ARG A 167 14.71 8.34 7.67
C ARG A 167 15.39 8.76 6.38
N ALA A 168 14.64 9.34 5.46
CA ALA A 168 15.22 10.07 4.36
C ALA A 168 16.02 11.23 4.98
N ALA A 169 17.30 11.33 4.65
CA ALA A 169 18.05 12.55 4.94
C ALA A 169 17.22 13.72 4.39
N PHE A 170 17.01 14.77 5.18
CA PHE A 170 16.58 16.03 4.62
C PHE A 170 17.54 16.30 3.46
N THR A 171 17.05 16.29 2.22
CA THR A 171 17.82 16.71 1.06
C THR A 171 18.03 18.22 1.16
N ALA A 172 18.85 18.61 2.13
CA ALA A 172 19.62 19.82 2.11
C ALA A 172 20.96 19.47 1.45
N LEU A 173 21.36 20.33 0.50
CA LEU A 173 22.68 20.41 -0.14
C LEU A 173 22.88 19.61 -1.44
N HIS A 174 22.26 20.11 -2.51
CA HIS A 174 23.01 20.31 -3.75
C HIS A 174 23.64 21.71 -3.67
N ILE A 175 24.88 21.80 -3.17
CA ILE A 175 25.71 23.02 -3.28
C ILE A 175 26.15 23.11 -4.74
N PRO A 176 25.72 24.11 -5.53
CA PRO A 176 26.32 24.36 -6.84
C PRO A 176 27.64 25.09 -6.59
N GLY A 177 28.74 24.35 -6.53
CA GLY A 177 30.06 24.96 -6.29
C GLY A 177 31.21 24.03 -5.91
N GLY A 178 30.99 22.73 -5.75
CA GLY A 178 32.07 21.75 -5.57
C GLY A 178 32.27 20.93 -6.84
N ALA A 179 33.14 21.39 -7.74
CA ALA A 179 33.62 20.55 -8.84
C ALA A 179 34.48 19.41 -8.27
N GLY A 180 34.12 18.16 -8.59
CA GLY A 180 35.07 17.04 -8.58
C GLY A 180 34.55 15.73 -7.98
N GLY A 181 34.33 14.74 -8.85
CA GLY A 181 34.67 13.35 -8.53
C GLY A 181 33.52 12.36 -8.32
N ALA A 182 32.89 11.93 -9.42
CA ALA A 182 32.39 10.56 -9.47
C ALA A 182 33.60 9.63 -9.71
N SER A 183 33.84 8.72 -8.77
CA SER A 183 34.52 7.40 -8.90
C SER A 183 35.39 7.08 -7.69
N GLY A 184 35.40 5.81 -7.29
CA GLY A 184 36.48 5.25 -6.47
C GLY A 184 36.06 4.69 -5.11
N ALA A 185 36.21 3.38 -4.98
CA ALA A 185 36.11 2.63 -3.74
C ALA A 185 37.22 3.01 -2.72
N GLY A 186 36.93 2.77 -1.44
CA GLY A 186 37.94 2.52 -0.40
C GLY A 186 38.10 3.60 0.66
N GLY A 187 37.97 3.21 1.93
CA GLY A 187 38.64 3.89 3.05
C GLY A 187 37.77 4.37 4.22
N ALA A 188 37.54 3.45 5.14
CA ALA A 188 37.39 3.59 6.60
C ALA A 188 37.32 4.98 7.25
N GLY A 189 36.35 5.14 8.17
CA GLY A 189 36.47 6.10 9.28
C GLY A 189 35.18 6.72 9.79
N GLY A 190 34.26 5.90 10.33
CA GLY A 190 33.11 6.44 11.05
C GLY A 190 32.24 5.31 11.60
N ALA A 191 32.22 5.14 12.91
CA ALA A 191 31.34 4.22 13.62
C ALA A 191 29.87 4.67 13.48
N GLY A 192 29.27 4.37 12.34
CA GLY A 192 27.83 4.45 12.12
C GLY A 192 27.21 3.10 12.46
N GLY A 193 26.23 3.09 13.37
CA GLY A 193 25.37 1.92 13.59
C GLY A 193 24.78 1.41 12.26
N PRO A 194 24.27 0.17 12.21
CA PRO A 194 23.86 -0.47 10.96
C PRO A 194 22.94 0.47 10.17
N ALA A 195 23.39 0.89 8.99
CA ALA A 195 22.63 1.76 8.11
C ALA A 195 21.25 1.15 7.90
N ALA A 196 20.19 1.89 8.28
CA ALA A 196 18.83 1.40 8.15
C ALA A 196 18.58 1.02 6.68
N GLU A 197 18.20 -0.24 6.45
CA GLU A 197 17.97 -0.77 5.11
C GLU A 197 16.91 0.08 4.38
N ARG A 198 17.22 0.48 3.15
CA ARG A 198 16.37 1.40 2.39
C ARG A 198 15.03 0.71 2.07
N PRO A 199 13.88 1.37 2.31
CA PRO A 199 12.59 0.79 2.02
C PRO A 199 12.42 0.54 0.53
N HIS A 200 12.01 -0.68 0.18
CA HIS A 200 11.79 -1.10 -1.19
C HIS A 200 10.35 -0.75 -1.64
N PHE A 201 10.23 0.06 -2.69
CA PHE A 201 8.94 0.58 -3.17
C PHE A 201 7.90 -0.50 -3.50
N PRO A 202 8.20 -1.53 -4.33
CA PRO A 202 7.24 -2.57 -4.72
C PRO A 202 6.67 -3.34 -3.53
N VAL A 203 7.49 -3.56 -2.49
CA VAL A 203 7.07 -4.24 -1.26
C VAL A 203 6.22 -3.31 -0.40
N THR A 204 6.68 -2.08 -0.16
CA THR A 204 5.97 -1.09 0.68
C THR A 204 4.59 -0.76 0.14
N MET A 205 4.48 -0.57 -1.17
CA MET A 205 3.20 -0.34 -1.84
C MET A 205 2.25 -1.53 -1.65
N ARG A 206 2.71 -2.77 -1.85
CA ARG A 206 1.88 -3.98 -1.61
C ARG A 206 1.48 -4.15 -0.14
N LEU A 207 2.36 -3.82 0.80
CA LEU A 207 2.03 -3.83 2.23
C LEU A 207 0.95 -2.79 2.57
N LEU A 208 1.03 -1.59 1.99
CA LEU A 208 0.01 -0.55 2.18
C LEU A 208 -1.34 -0.92 1.54
N ARG A 209 -1.34 -1.69 0.44
CA ARG A 209 -2.58 -2.30 -0.11
C ARG A 209 -3.18 -3.29 0.88
N LEU A 210 -2.38 -4.18 1.45
CA LEU A 210 -2.83 -5.12 2.48
C LEU A 210 -3.39 -4.40 3.71
N VAL A 211 -2.73 -3.36 4.20
CA VAL A 211 -3.24 -2.52 5.30
C VAL A 211 -4.60 -1.92 4.93
N SER A 212 -4.72 -1.37 3.72
CA SER A 212 -5.99 -0.83 3.24
C SER A 212 -7.09 -1.91 3.26
N VAL A 213 -6.85 -3.10 2.72
CA VAL A 213 -7.81 -4.21 2.74
C VAL A 213 -8.18 -4.63 4.17
N ILE A 214 -7.17 -4.76 5.05
CA ILE A 214 -7.35 -5.15 6.45
C ILE A 214 -8.25 -4.16 7.19
N VAL A 215 -7.96 -2.87 7.10
CA VAL A 215 -8.73 -1.84 7.81
C VAL A 215 -10.15 -1.73 7.25
N HIS A 216 -10.33 -1.72 5.93
CA HIS A 216 -11.67 -1.58 5.34
C HIS A 216 -12.57 -2.78 5.64
N LYS A 217 -12.05 -4.01 5.61
CA LYS A 217 -12.87 -5.23 5.73
C LYS A 217 -12.86 -5.87 7.12
N TYR A 218 -11.77 -5.74 7.88
CA TYR A 218 -11.52 -6.56 9.08
C TYR A 218 -11.39 -5.75 10.39
N HIS A 219 -11.56 -4.42 10.36
CA HIS A 219 -11.39 -3.55 11.55
C HIS A 219 -12.18 -4.01 12.78
N ALA A 220 -13.40 -4.54 12.59
CA ALA A 220 -14.24 -4.99 13.71
C ALA A 220 -13.67 -6.21 14.46
N VAL A 221 -12.86 -7.03 13.79
CA VAL A 221 -12.26 -8.25 14.37
C VAL A 221 -10.80 -8.04 14.79
N LEU A 222 -10.12 -7.08 14.16
CA LEU A 222 -8.69 -6.81 14.33
C LEU A 222 -8.45 -5.42 14.94
N VAL A 223 -9.18 -5.08 16.00
CA VAL A 223 -9.15 -3.73 16.60
C VAL A 223 -7.71 -3.33 16.99
N THR A 224 -7.00 -4.19 17.71
CA THR A 224 -5.63 -3.93 18.16
C THR A 224 -4.62 -3.84 17.02
N GLU A 225 -4.75 -4.69 16.00
CA GLU A 225 -3.83 -4.71 14.87
C GLU A 225 -4.09 -3.53 13.92
N CYS A 226 -5.36 -3.16 13.72
CA CYS A 226 -5.74 -2.00 12.93
C CYS A 226 -5.29 -0.69 13.60
N GLU A 227 -5.34 -0.59 14.92
CA GLU A 227 -4.75 0.54 15.66
C GLU A 227 -3.27 0.72 15.27
N ILE A 228 -2.48 -0.36 15.33
CA ILE A 228 -1.06 -0.34 14.94
C ILE A 228 -0.90 0.07 13.47
N PHE A 229 -1.68 -0.50 12.55
CA PHE A 229 -1.58 -0.17 11.12
C PHE A 229 -1.98 1.26 10.80
N LEU A 230 -2.99 1.80 11.48
CA LEU A 230 -3.42 3.18 11.32
C LEU A 230 -2.35 4.13 11.84
N SER A 231 -1.82 3.91 13.05
CA SER A 231 -0.70 4.69 13.58
C SER A 231 0.54 4.64 12.69
N LEU A 232 0.87 3.47 12.12
CA LEU A 232 1.98 3.33 11.17
C LEU A 232 1.72 4.11 9.87
N THR A 233 0.50 4.06 9.33
CA THR A 233 0.12 4.79 8.12
C THR A 233 0.22 6.31 8.35
N ILE A 234 -0.25 6.79 9.49
CA ILE A 234 -0.14 8.18 9.92
C ILE A 234 1.33 8.62 10.01
N LYS A 235 2.17 7.80 10.66
CA LYS A 235 3.62 8.05 10.79
C LYS A 235 4.35 8.12 9.45
N PHE A 236 3.82 7.50 8.40
CA PHE A 236 4.42 7.61 7.06
C PHE A 236 4.19 8.98 6.40
N LEU A 237 3.39 9.87 7.00
CA LEU A 237 3.25 11.26 6.56
C LEU A 237 4.36 12.18 7.07
N ASP A 238 5.19 11.73 8.02
CA ASP A 238 6.28 12.51 8.62
C ASP A 238 7.22 13.08 7.55
N PRO A 239 7.78 14.29 7.76
CA PRO A 239 8.65 14.94 6.77
C PRO A 239 9.99 14.23 6.56
N ASP A 240 10.39 13.34 7.48
CA ASP A 240 11.60 12.51 7.36
C ASP A 240 11.38 11.26 6.50
N LYS A 241 10.17 11.07 5.92
CA LYS A 241 9.87 9.99 4.99
C LYS A 241 10.03 10.42 3.54
N PRO A 242 10.45 9.52 2.64
CA PRO A 242 10.56 9.86 1.23
C PRO A 242 9.19 10.18 0.64
N MET A 243 9.13 11.15 -0.30
CA MET A 243 7.87 11.68 -0.84
C MET A 243 6.96 10.60 -1.43
N TRP A 244 7.52 9.59 -2.09
CA TRP A 244 6.74 8.48 -2.62
C TRP A 244 6.04 7.67 -1.52
N GLN A 245 6.67 7.50 -0.35
CA GLN A 245 6.06 6.77 0.77
C GLN A 245 4.95 7.60 1.41
N ARG A 246 5.18 8.91 1.55
CA ARG A 246 4.16 9.87 2.02
C ARG A 246 2.95 9.88 1.07
N ALA A 247 3.18 9.87 -0.25
CA ALA A 247 2.12 9.81 -1.26
C ALA A 247 1.31 8.51 -1.18
N LEU A 248 1.96 7.35 -1.02
CA LEU A 248 1.24 6.08 -0.85
C LEU A 248 0.38 6.08 0.42
N ALA A 249 0.89 6.62 1.54
CA ALA A 249 0.14 6.73 2.79
C ALA A 249 -1.08 7.65 2.63
N LEU A 250 -0.94 8.78 1.94
CA LEU A 250 -2.05 9.67 1.62
C LEU A 250 -3.13 9.00 0.78
N GLU A 251 -2.76 8.22 -0.24
CA GLU A 251 -3.75 7.48 -1.05
C GLU A 251 -4.53 6.44 -0.22
N VAL A 252 -3.87 5.79 0.74
CA VAL A 252 -4.52 4.85 1.66
C VAL A 252 -5.49 5.58 2.59
N LEU A 253 -5.05 6.70 3.19
CA LEU A 253 -5.91 7.51 4.07
C LEU A 253 -7.09 8.09 3.30
N HIS A 254 -6.89 8.55 2.06
CA HIS A 254 -7.97 9.08 1.24
C HIS A 254 -9.08 8.03 1.05
N LYS A 255 -8.72 6.79 0.69
CA LYS A 255 -9.65 5.67 0.58
C LYS A 255 -10.45 5.42 1.86
N MET A 256 -9.81 5.56 3.04
CA MET A 256 -10.47 5.41 4.34
C MET A 256 -11.42 6.56 4.66
N THR A 257 -10.99 7.80 4.42
CA THR A 257 -11.74 9.02 4.79
C THR A 257 -13.03 9.23 4.02
N ILE A 258 -13.15 8.60 2.85
CA ILE A 258 -14.36 8.61 2.02
C ILE A 258 -15.52 7.82 2.65
N GLN A 259 -15.24 6.87 3.53
CA GLN A 259 -16.24 5.97 4.10
C GLN A 259 -16.71 6.47 5.47
N PRO A 260 -17.93 7.04 5.60
CA PRO A 260 -18.39 7.61 6.86
C PRO A 260 -18.48 6.56 7.98
N ASN A 261 -18.98 5.36 7.65
CA ASN A 261 -19.07 4.25 8.59
C ASN A 261 -17.71 3.80 9.13
N LEU A 262 -16.65 3.86 8.30
CA LEU A 262 -15.31 3.48 8.72
C LEU A 262 -14.71 4.51 9.67
N LEU A 263 -14.89 5.80 9.37
CA LEU A 263 -14.45 6.88 10.27
C LEU A 263 -15.21 6.86 11.60
N LYS A 264 -16.53 6.59 11.57
CA LYS A 264 -17.33 6.36 12.77
C LYS A 264 -16.77 5.19 13.60
N ALA A 265 -16.45 4.08 12.94
CA ALA A 265 -15.85 2.93 13.62
C ALA A 265 -14.48 3.27 14.24
N PHE A 266 -13.68 4.16 13.64
CA PHE A 266 -12.43 4.62 14.26
C PHE A 266 -12.70 5.37 15.57
N CYS A 267 -13.66 6.29 15.58
CA CYS A 267 -14.04 7.00 16.80
C CYS A 267 -14.55 6.03 17.90
N GLU A 268 -15.45 5.11 17.54
CA GLU A 268 -16.06 4.18 18.51
C GLU A 268 -15.07 3.15 19.07
N CYS A 269 -14.16 2.65 18.23
CA CYS A 269 -13.18 1.63 18.61
C CYS A 269 -11.95 2.21 19.32
N TYR A 270 -11.55 3.46 19.00
CA TYR A 270 -10.29 4.05 19.47
C TYR A 270 -10.52 5.32 20.28
N ASP A 271 -10.90 6.45 19.66
CA ASP A 271 -10.94 7.77 20.31
C ASP A 271 -11.92 7.84 21.52
N MET A 272 -12.97 7.02 21.53
CA MET A 272 -13.92 6.93 22.66
C MET A 272 -13.45 5.98 23.78
N LYS A 273 -12.27 5.34 23.64
CA LYS A 273 -11.70 4.45 24.65
C LYS A 273 -10.61 5.18 25.44
N PRO A 274 -10.66 5.21 26.79
CA PRO A 274 -9.76 6.03 27.62
C PRO A 274 -8.28 5.61 27.56
N HIS A 275 -7.97 4.42 27.06
CA HIS A 275 -6.61 3.87 27.00
C HIS A 275 -6.16 3.51 25.58
N ALA A 276 -6.95 3.84 24.56
CA ALA A 276 -6.55 3.66 23.18
C ALA A 276 -5.97 4.97 22.61
N THR A 277 -5.29 4.86 21.48
CA THR A 277 -4.85 6.03 20.72
C THR A 277 -6.05 6.75 20.10
N ASN A 278 -5.97 8.08 19.98
CA ASN A 278 -7.01 8.88 19.34
C ASN A 278 -6.77 8.89 17.83
N ILE A 279 -7.00 7.75 17.19
CA ILE A 279 -6.70 7.53 15.77
C ILE A 279 -7.38 8.56 14.87
N PHE A 280 -8.65 8.88 15.09
CA PHE A 280 -9.35 9.85 14.25
C PHE A 280 -8.75 11.25 14.40
N GLN A 281 -8.52 11.69 15.65
CA GLN A 281 -7.81 12.94 15.93
C GLN A 281 -6.41 12.98 15.28
N ASP A 282 -5.65 11.89 15.38
CA ASP A 282 -4.29 11.79 14.86
C ASP A 282 -4.26 11.84 13.32
N ILE A 283 -5.24 11.25 12.62
CA ILE A 283 -5.40 11.39 11.16
C ILE A 283 -5.57 12.87 10.78
N VAL A 284 -6.49 13.58 11.43
CA VAL A 284 -6.76 15.00 11.14
C VAL A 284 -5.52 15.85 11.41
N ASN A 285 -4.89 15.65 12.57
CA ASN A 285 -3.67 16.37 12.95
C ASN A 285 -2.52 16.11 11.98
N ALA A 286 -2.31 14.85 11.58
CA ALA A 286 -1.23 14.49 10.67
C ALA A 286 -1.45 15.02 9.25
N LEU A 287 -2.70 15.05 8.74
CA LEU A 287 -3.02 15.70 7.48
C LEU A 287 -2.72 17.21 7.55
N GLY A 288 -3.10 17.88 8.64
CA GLY A 288 -2.78 19.29 8.87
C GLY A 288 -1.27 19.54 8.95
N ALA A 289 -0.54 18.75 9.74
CA ALA A 289 0.90 18.82 9.87
C ALA A 289 1.62 18.55 8.54
N TYR A 290 1.13 17.57 7.76
CA TYR A 290 1.61 17.28 6.42
C TYR A 290 1.49 18.51 5.51
N VAL A 291 0.30 19.11 5.42
CA VAL A 291 0.08 20.32 4.59
C VAL A 291 1.00 21.47 5.04
N GLN A 292 1.08 21.74 6.35
CA GLN A 292 1.95 22.78 6.90
C GLN A 292 3.44 22.52 6.56
N SER A 293 3.89 21.27 6.65
CA SER A 293 5.28 20.89 6.37
C SER A 293 5.70 21.23 4.94
N LEU A 294 4.79 21.17 3.97
CA LEU A 294 5.08 21.50 2.58
C LEU A 294 5.40 22.98 2.38
N PHE A 295 4.72 23.88 3.09
CA PHE A 295 4.97 25.33 2.99
C PHE A 295 6.16 25.79 3.82
N VAL A 296 6.57 25.04 4.85
CA VAL A 296 7.77 25.36 5.64
C VAL A 296 9.03 24.83 4.93
N ALA A 297 8.99 23.63 4.36
CA ALA A 297 10.15 23.02 3.69
C ALA A 297 10.54 23.78 2.40
N SER A 298 9.57 24.30 1.66
CA SER A 298 9.82 25.04 0.41
C SER A 298 10.48 26.40 0.59
N ASN A 299 10.41 27.01 1.79
CA ASN A 299 11.11 28.26 2.11
C ASN A 299 12.64 28.11 2.23
N VAL A 300 13.15 26.88 2.34
CA VAL A 300 14.60 26.62 2.36
C VAL A 300 15.17 26.46 0.95
N ASN A 301 14.33 26.16 -0.04
CA ASN A 301 14.73 25.84 -1.42
C ASN A 301 14.49 26.96 -2.45
N THR A 302 14.00 28.13 -2.02
CA THR A 302 13.95 29.30 -2.89
C THR A 302 15.25 30.09 -2.69
N PRO A 303 16.16 30.18 -3.70
CA PRO A 303 17.23 31.14 -3.62
C PRO A 303 16.59 32.53 -3.52
N ALA A 304 16.94 33.27 -2.48
CA ALA A 304 16.55 34.65 -2.30
C ALA A 304 16.88 35.43 -3.58
N ALA A 305 15.85 35.74 -4.36
CA ALA A 305 15.94 36.77 -5.37
C ALA A 305 16.11 38.10 -4.62
N GLY A 306 17.34 38.58 -4.51
CA GLY A 306 17.60 39.96 -4.09
C GLY A 306 18.86 40.19 -3.24
N ASN A 307 20.04 39.98 -3.81
CA ASN A 307 21.23 40.74 -3.38
C ASN A 307 21.66 41.65 -4.54
N ARG A 308 21.30 42.94 -4.46
CA ARG A 308 22.01 44.05 -5.12
C ARG A 308 21.94 45.30 -4.23
N ALA A 309 23.01 45.55 -3.47
CA ALA A 309 23.54 46.90 -3.26
C ALA A 309 24.40 47.21 -4.50
N ASP A 310 24.56 48.42 -5.05
CA ASP A 310 24.60 49.79 -4.53
C ASP A 310 24.46 50.77 -5.74
N GLY A 311 23.98 52.01 -5.54
CA GLY A 311 24.16 53.12 -6.50
C GLY A 311 22.95 53.99 -6.91
N SER A 312 22.68 55.04 -6.13
CA SER A 312 22.13 56.38 -6.49
C SER A 312 20.65 56.58 -6.91
N PRO A 313 20.01 57.73 -6.57
CA PRO A 313 18.55 57.91 -6.62
C PRO A 313 18.09 58.76 -7.81
N ASP A 314 17.17 58.25 -8.63
CA ASP A 314 16.05 59.00 -9.22
C ASP A 314 15.27 58.15 -10.24
N GLY A 315 13.94 58.24 -10.21
CA GLY A 315 13.08 57.94 -11.36
C GLY A 315 12.47 56.53 -11.49
N LYS A 316 11.22 56.39 -10.98
CA LYS A 316 10.11 55.52 -11.48
C LYS A 316 10.51 54.19 -12.16
N GLN A 317 10.51 53.09 -11.39
CA GLN A 317 10.74 51.73 -11.89
C GLN A 317 9.42 50.99 -12.20
N LEU A 318 9.18 50.68 -13.47
CA LEU A 318 8.27 49.63 -13.95
C LEU A 318 8.95 48.24 -13.78
N PRO A 319 8.21 47.14 -13.55
CA PRO A 319 8.81 45.81 -13.47
C PRO A 319 9.35 45.35 -14.85
N PRO A 320 10.48 44.62 -14.91
CA PRO A 320 11.10 44.20 -16.18
C PRO A 320 10.38 43.00 -16.82
N PRO A 321 10.48 42.82 -18.15
CA PRO A 321 9.82 41.73 -18.88
C PRO A 321 10.58 40.41 -18.69
N MET A 322 9.83 39.30 -18.54
CA MET A 322 10.39 37.94 -18.61
C MET A 322 10.58 37.52 -20.07
N ASP A 323 11.81 37.13 -20.41
CA ASP A 323 12.15 36.47 -21.68
C ASP A 323 11.63 35.02 -21.71
N THR A 324 10.56 34.77 -22.47
CA THR A 324 10.12 33.44 -22.85
C THR A 324 10.74 33.05 -24.20
N ARG A 325 11.72 32.12 -24.21
CA ARG A 325 12.29 31.57 -25.45
C ARG A 325 12.36 30.05 -25.43
N ASN A 326 11.26 29.41 -25.84
CA ASN A 326 11.19 28.33 -26.85
C ASN A 326 9.92 27.50 -26.68
N THR A 327 8.90 27.75 -27.51
CA THR A 327 8.33 26.76 -28.46
C THR A 327 7.21 27.43 -29.27
N ARG A 328 7.42 27.48 -30.59
CA ARG A 328 6.53 27.96 -31.67
C ARG A 328 5.91 26.71 -32.30
N GLY A 329 4.62 26.54 -32.54
CA GLY A 329 3.46 27.37 -32.23
C GLY A 329 2.20 26.69 -32.79
N VAL A 330 1.04 27.02 -32.22
CA VAL A 330 -0.23 27.20 -32.93
C VAL A 330 -0.97 28.28 -32.18
N THR A 331 -1.33 29.33 -32.90
CA THR A 331 -2.11 30.48 -32.46
C THR A 331 -3.54 30.07 -32.10
N ARG A 332 -4.00 30.38 -30.88
CA ARG A 332 -5.37 30.88 -30.56
C ARG A 332 -5.55 31.15 -29.06
N SER A 333 -5.98 32.38 -28.76
CA SER A 333 -6.48 32.95 -27.49
C SER A 333 -5.61 32.81 -26.23
N ALA A 334 -5.15 33.95 -25.71
CA ALA A 334 -4.60 34.09 -24.37
C ALA A 334 -5.65 33.74 -23.30
N GLY A 335 -5.71 32.45 -22.94
CA GLY A 335 -6.23 31.97 -21.68
C GLY A 335 -5.06 31.74 -20.74
N ILE A 336 -5.13 32.33 -19.55
CA ILE A 336 -4.30 31.93 -18.40
C ILE A 336 -4.38 30.39 -18.32
N PRO A 337 -3.28 29.63 -18.14
CA PRO A 337 -3.40 28.30 -17.56
C PRO A 337 -3.89 28.55 -16.12
N GLN A 338 -5.21 28.62 -15.95
CA GLN A 338 -5.87 28.99 -14.71
C GLN A 338 -5.86 27.76 -13.79
N GLN A 339 -4.66 27.27 -13.48
CA GLN A 339 -4.49 26.15 -12.59
C GLN A 339 -4.72 26.65 -11.17
N SER A 340 -5.78 26.14 -10.54
CA SER A 340 -6.04 26.39 -9.12
C SER A 340 -4.89 25.87 -8.27
N GLY A 341 -4.61 26.51 -7.15
CA GLY A 341 -3.48 26.14 -6.30
C GLY A 341 -3.53 26.82 -4.94
N PHE A 342 -2.60 26.43 -4.10
CA PHE A 342 -2.47 26.92 -2.73
C PHE A 342 -1.26 27.85 -2.65
N TYR A 343 -1.44 29.04 -2.08
CA TYR A 343 -0.37 30.01 -1.88
C TYR A 343 -0.27 30.39 -0.40
N TRP A 344 0.88 30.17 0.21
CA TRP A 344 1.12 30.52 1.60
C TRP A 344 2.60 30.82 1.85
N LYS A 345 2.89 31.91 2.57
CA LYS A 345 4.26 32.33 2.96
C LYS A 345 5.28 32.38 1.81
N GLY A 346 4.84 32.77 0.61
CA GLY A 346 5.71 32.88 -0.57
C GLY A 346 5.86 31.58 -1.38
N VAL A 347 5.27 30.48 -0.92
CA VAL A 347 5.30 29.18 -1.60
C VAL A 347 3.97 28.95 -2.31
N TRP A 348 4.05 28.61 -3.60
CA TRP A 348 2.91 28.22 -4.42
C TRP A 348 2.97 26.72 -4.71
N LEU A 349 1.86 26.01 -4.47
CA LEU A 349 1.72 24.59 -4.79
C LEU A 349 0.47 24.39 -5.68
N PRO A 350 0.60 23.71 -6.83
CA PRO A 350 -0.53 23.49 -7.71
C PRO A 350 -1.54 22.48 -7.13
N LEU A 351 -2.82 22.70 -7.40
CA LEU A 351 -3.86 21.67 -7.28
C LEU A 351 -3.83 20.85 -8.57
N CYS A 352 -3.20 19.67 -8.49
CA CYS A 352 -2.93 18.82 -9.66
C CYS A 352 -3.99 17.76 -9.90
N VAL A 353 -4.70 17.35 -8.85
CA VAL A 353 -5.78 16.36 -8.93
C VAL A 353 -6.96 16.84 -8.10
N THR A 354 -8.16 16.57 -8.60
CA THR A 354 -9.42 16.75 -7.89
C THR A 354 -10.20 15.45 -7.95
N PHE A 355 -11.05 15.21 -6.96
CA PHE A 355 -11.83 14.00 -6.82
C PHE A 355 -13.30 14.37 -6.72
N GLU A 356 -14.17 13.57 -7.33
CA GLU A 356 -15.61 13.70 -7.12
C GLU A 356 -15.94 13.27 -5.68
N PRO A 357 -16.85 13.97 -4.98
CA PRO A 357 -17.18 13.65 -3.59
C PRO A 357 -17.53 12.18 -3.39
N GLY A 358 -16.92 11.54 -2.40
CA GLY A 358 -17.13 10.13 -2.11
C GLY A 358 -16.39 9.16 -3.03
N THR A 359 -15.49 9.63 -3.89
CA THR A 359 -14.67 8.79 -4.76
C THR A 359 -13.18 8.92 -4.45
N ALA A 360 -12.46 7.80 -4.46
CA ALA A 360 -11.01 7.77 -4.36
C ALA A 360 -10.43 7.25 -5.67
N LYS A 361 -9.40 7.93 -6.17
CA LYS A 361 -8.56 7.43 -7.24
C LYS A 361 -7.12 7.36 -6.76
N SER A 362 -6.53 6.17 -6.82
CA SER A 362 -5.12 5.99 -6.53
C SER A 362 -4.32 6.04 -7.83
N VAL A 363 -3.08 6.52 -7.77
CA VAL A 363 -2.18 6.58 -8.92
C VAL A 363 -0.95 5.73 -8.65
N TYR A 364 -0.33 5.91 -7.49
CA TYR A 364 0.96 5.30 -7.16
C TYR A 364 0.81 3.94 -6.50
N ILE A 365 -0.22 3.72 -5.69
CA ILE A 365 -0.46 2.40 -5.05
C ILE A 365 -0.84 1.31 -6.06
N GLU A 366 -1.25 1.71 -7.28
CA GLU A 366 -1.67 0.81 -8.36
C GLU A 366 -0.54 0.52 -9.36
N MET A 367 0.66 1.10 -9.20
CA MET A 367 1.81 0.89 -10.09
C MET A 367 2.54 -0.45 -9.84
N LEU A 368 1.82 -1.58 -9.90
CA LEU A 368 2.32 -2.90 -9.50
C LEU A 368 3.54 -3.39 -10.30
N ASP A 369 3.70 -2.93 -11.54
CA ASP A 369 4.77 -3.34 -12.45
C ASP A 369 6.09 -2.58 -12.25
N ARG A 370 6.09 -1.51 -11.44
CA ARG A 370 7.29 -0.70 -11.18
C ARG A 370 8.19 -1.39 -10.15
N SER A 371 9.47 -1.53 -10.47
CA SER A 371 10.53 -2.03 -9.56
C SER A 371 11.15 -0.93 -8.68
N GLU A 372 11.12 0.31 -9.14
CA GLU A 372 11.71 1.47 -8.47
C GLU A 372 10.66 2.51 -8.06
N ALA A 373 11.00 3.34 -7.08
CA ALA A 373 10.12 4.40 -6.60
C ALA A 373 9.92 5.49 -7.67
N PRO A 374 8.67 5.86 -7.99
CA PRO A 374 8.40 6.93 -8.95
C PRO A 374 8.74 8.30 -8.35
N VAL A 375 9.04 9.26 -9.23
CA VAL A 375 9.06 10.67 -8.87
C VAL A 375 7.61 11.13 -8.73
N ILE A 376 7.28 11.70 -7.56
CA ILE A 376 5.94 12.20 -7.28
C ILE A 376 5.77 13.58 -7.93
N GLN A 377 4.65 13.78 -8.61
CA GLN A 377 4.33 15.06 -9.25
C GLN A 377 4.20 16.16 -8.19
N ASP A 378 4.79 17.31 -8.46
CA ASP A 378 4.66 18.50 -7.59
C ASP A 378 3.18 18.85 -7.38
N GLY A 379 2.81 19.12 -6.13
CA GLY A 379 1.42 19.41 -5.76
C GLY A 379 0.52 18.18 -5.62
N TYR A 380 0.94 16.97 -6.01
CA TYR A 380 0.11 15.76 -5.85
C TYR A 380 -0.27 15.51 -4.40
N GLY A 381 0.73 15.51 -3.50
CA GLY A 381 0.49 15.22 -2.08
C GLY A 381 -0.44 16.23 -1.40
N ILE A 382 -0.31 17.53 -1.67
CA ILE A 382 -1.24 18.54 -1.11
C ILE A 382 -2.64 18.38 -1.70
N SER A 383 -2.77 18.01 -2.98
CA SER A 383 -4.07 17.78 -3.62
C SER A 383 -4.81 16.60 -2.98
N VAL A 384 -4.12 15.49 -2.69
CA VAL A 384 -4.71 14.33 -2.00
C VAL A 384 -5.01 14.67 -0.54
N ALA A 385 -4.10 15.35 0.17
CA ALA A 385 -4.34 15.74 1.57
C ALA A 385 -5.54 16.69 1.71
N TYR A 386 -5.70 17.63 0.77
CA TYR A 386 -6.88 18.49 0.68
C TYR A 386 -8.16 17.66 0.46
N ALA A 387 -8.12 16.70 -0.46
CA ALA A 387 -9.26 15.79 -0.69
C ALA A 387 -9.62 14.99 0.57
N CYS A 388 -8.63 14.44 1.30
CA CYS A 388 -8.86 13.76 2.57
C CYS A 388 -9.59 14.65 3.58
N LEU A 389 -9.16 15.91 3.75
CA LEU A 389 -9.80 16.84 4.69
C LEU A 389 -11.23 17.16 4.29
N MET A 390 -11.49 17.37 2.99
CA MET A 390 -12.85 17.58 2.48
C MET A 390 -13.74 16.36 2.71
N GLU A 391 -13.21 15.15 2.47
CA GLU A 391 -13.94 13.89 2.70
C GLU A 391 -14.18 13.61 4.19
N ILE A 392 -13.26 14.00 5.08
CA ILE A 392 -13.50 13.93 6.53
C ILE A 392 -14.67 14.83 6.91
N ILE A 393 -14.70 16.08 6.46
CA ILE A 393 -15.79 17.03 6.75
C ILE A 393 -17.12 16.46 6.23
N ARG A 394 -17.14 15.99 4.97
CA ARG A 394 -18.32 15.37 4.36
C ARG A 394 -18.79 14.15 5.14
N SER A 395 -17.87 13.26 5.53
CA SER A 395 -18.17 12.04 6.27
C SER A 395 -18.68 12.33 7.69
N ILE A 396 -18.17 13.36 8.36
CA ILE A 396 -18.70 13.82 9.66
C ILE A 396 -20.13 14.32 9.48
N ALA A 397 -20.38 15.20 8.51
CA ALA A 397 -21.71 15.74 8.23
C ALA A 397 -22.73 14.63 7.95
N ILE A 398 -22.38 13.66 7.09
CA ILE A 398 -23.24 12.48 6.84
C ILE A 398 -23.49 11.67 8.12
N SER A 399 -22.49 11.52 8.98
CA SER A 399 -22.62 10.74 10.22
C SER A 399 -23.49 11.43 11.28
N VAL A 400 -23.56 12.76 11.28
CA VAL A 400 -24.31 13.56 12.27
C VAL A 400 -25.71 13.90 11.77
N GLU A 401 -25.82 14.36 10.52
CA GLU A 401 -27.05 14.91 9.94
C GLU A 401 -27.82 13.89 9.08
N GLY A 402 -27.20 12.74 8.80
CA GLY A 402 -27.77 11.68 7.96
C GLY A 402 -27.41 11.83 6.48
N ASN A 403 -27.72 10.79 5.70
CA ASN A 403 -27.37 10.72 4.27
C ASN A 403 -28.05 11.77 3.39
N GLU A 404 -29.05 12.49 3.89
CA GLU A 404 -29.83 13.48 3.11
C GLU A 404 -29.12 14.84 2.97
N TYR A 405 -27.94 15.01 3.59
CA TYR A 405 -27.24 16.29 3.62
C TYR A 405 -26.40 16.60 2.34
N PHE A 406 -26.20 15.63 1.45
CA PHE A 406 -25.36 15.79 0.23
C PHE A 406 -26.00 15.24 -1.05
#